data_AF-A0A7Y6CW82-F1
#
_entry.id   AF-A0A7Y6CW82-F1
#
_cell.length_a   1.000
_cell.length_b   1.000
_cell.length_c   1.000
_cell.angle_alpha   90.00
_cell.angle_beta   90.00
_cell.angle_gamma   90.00
#
_symmetry.space_group_name_H-M   'P 1'
#
loop_
_entity.id
_entity.type
_entity.pdbx_description
1 polymer ?
#
loop_
_entity_poly.entity_id
_entity_poly.type
_entity_poly.pdbx_seq_one_letter_code
_entity_poly.pdbx_strand_id
1 'polypeptide(L)'
;MDPLRPYWDFDDLDATEGRFRDLRAEALTQLARVQGLRDDFAAGERLLDEVAEQSPRVRIRVDLERGRLRRSSGDAEAALPLFEHAFAAAVEAGEDWLAGDAAHMAALASPDRTGFAAWTD
;
A
#
# COMPACT_ATOMS: atom_id res chain seq x y z
N MET A 1 6.30 -25.02 12.58
CA MET A 1 5.46 -25.22 11.38
C MET A 1 5.99 -24.28 10.30
N ASP A 2 6.00 -24.70 9.04
CA ASP A 2 6.42 -23.85 7.92
C ASP A 2 5.38 -22.72 7.68
N PRO A 3 5.76 -21.43 7.76
CA PRO A 3 4.83 -20.31 7.58
C PRO A 3 4.30 -20.18 6.15
N LEU A 4 4.94 -20.81 5.16
CA LEU A 4 4.48 -20.77 3.76
C LEU A 4 3.49 -21.89 3.43
N ARG A 5 3.32 -22.88 4.33
CA ARG A 5 2.42 -24.01 4.12
C ARG A 5 0.97 -23.60 3.76
N PRO A 6 0.37 -22.56 4.38
CA PRO A 6 -1.02 -22.17 4.08
C PRO A 6 -1.26 -21.66 2.65
N TYR A 7 -0.21 -21.27 1.92
CA TYR A 7 -0.33 -20.78 0.54
C TYR A 7 -0.33 -21.91 -0.49
N TRP A 8 -0.01 -23.14 -0.07
CA TRP A 8 0.04 -24.32 -0.94
C TRP A 8 -1.31 -25.02 -1.04
N ASP A 9 -1.73 -25.22 -2.28
CA ASP A 9 -2.67 -26.27 -2.69
C ASP A 9 -1.95 -27.10 -3.77
N PHE A 10 -1.67 -28.36 -3.48
CA PHE A 10 -0.95 -29.22 -4.43
C PHE A 10 -1.85 -29.72 -5.56
N ASP A 11 -3.17 -29.63 -5.39
CA ASP A 11 -4.15 -30.00 -6.39
C ASP A 11 -4.51 -28.81 -7.31
N ASP A 12 -4.11 -27.58 -6.94
CA ASP A 12 -4.29 -26.36 -7.73
C ASP A 12 -3.00 -25.50 -7.73
N LEU A 13 -2.15 -25.77 -8.73
CA LEU A 13 -0.86 -25.09 -8.88
C LEU A 13 -1.00 -23.64 -9.36
N ASP A 14 -2.01 -23.32 -10.17
CA ASP A 14 -2.21 -21.97 -10.71
C ASP A 14 -2.68 -21.03 -9.60
N ALA A 15 -3.64 -21.46 -8.77
CA ALA A 15 -4.06 -20.69 -7.60
C ALA A 15 -2.93 -20.56 -6.57
N THR A 16 -2.11 -21.60 -6.41
CA THR A 16 -0.92 -21.55 -5.55
C THR A 16 0.09 -20.53 -6.05
N GLU A 17 0.38 -20.51 -7.36
CA GLU A 17 1.27 -19.52 -7.95
C GLU A 17 0.72 -18.10 -7.76
N GLY A 18 -0.58 -17.88 -7.98
CA GLY A 18 -1.24 -16.59 -7.73
C GLY A 18 -1.04 -16.12 -6.30
N ARG A 19 -1.27 -16.99 -5.31
CA ARG A 19 -1.05 -16.71 -3.88
C ARG A 19 0.39 -16.32 -3.57
N PHE A 20 1.38 -17.00 -4.16
CA PHE A 20 2.80 -16.63 -3.96
C PHE A 20 3.20 -15.34 -4.67
N ARG A 21 2.61 -15.04 -5.84
CA ARG A 21 2.79 -13.76 -6.52
C ARG A 21 2.22 -12.61 -5.70
N ASP A 22 1.02 -12.76 -5.14
CA ASP A 22 0.41 -11.80 -4.21
C ASP A 22 1.29 -11.60 -2.96
N LEU A 23 1.77 -12.70 -2.34
CA LEU A 23 2.67 -12.62 -1.20
C LEU A 23 3.97 -11.88 -1.52
N ARG A 24 4.57 -12.13 -2.70
CA ARG A 24 5.75 -11.39 -3.17
C ARG A 24 5.43 -9.91 -3.35
N ALA A 25 4.29 -9.59 -3.95
CA ALA A 25 3.86 -8.22 -4.19
C ALA A 25 3.68 -7.45 -2.87
N GLU A 26 2.99 -8.02 -1.88
CA GLU A 26 2.88 -7.41 -0.55
C GLU A 26 4.25 -7.22 0.12
N ALA A 27 5.15 -8.20 0.01
CA ALA A 27 6.50 -8.09 0.57
C ALA A 27 7.31 -6.96 -0.10
N LEU A 28 7.18 -6.77 -1.41
CA LEU A 28 7.82 -5.67 -2.13
C LEU A 28 7.34 -4.30 -1.63
N THR A 29 6.04 -4.12 -1.35
CA THR A 29 5.56 -2.85 -0.79
C THR A 29 6.15 -2.60 0.61
N GLN A 30 6.31 -3.65 1.43
CA GLN A 30 6.96 -3.49 2.74
C GLN A 30 8.44 -3.15 2.62
N LEU A 31 9.15 -3.73 1.64
CA LEU A 31 10.54 -3.37 1.36
C LEU A 31 10.65 -1.92 0.86
N ALA A 32 9.72 -1.46 0.02
CA ALA A 32 9.67 -0.06 -0.41
C ALA A 32 9.48 0.89 0.79
N ARG A 33 8.60 0.54 1.74
CA ARG A 33 8.43 1.27 3.00
C ARG A 33 9.74 1.38 3.77
N VAL A 34 10.48 0.28 3.89
CA VAL A 34 11.79 0.25 4.54
C VAL A 34 12.78 1.20 3.85
N GLN A 35 12.80 1.27 2.52
CA GLN A 35 13.66 2.23 1.81
C GLN A 35 13.22 3.67 2.05
N GLY A 36 11.92 3.95 2.06
CA GLY A 36 11.39 5.26 2.43
C GLY A 36 11.79 5.70 3.84
N LEU A 37 11.82 4.79 4.81
CA LEU A 37 12.30 5.04 6.18
C LEU A 37 13.82 5.24 6.27
N ARG A 38 14.57 4.88 5.22
CA ARG A 38 16.01 5.10 5.08
C ARG A 38 16.34 6.32 4.21
N ASP A 39 15.32 7.08 3.83
CA ASP A 39 15.40 8.20 2.88
C ASP A 39 15.93 7.82 1.47
N ASP A 40 15.91 6.52 1.11
CA ASP A 40 16.24 6.05 -0.24
C ASP A 40 14.95 5.91 -1.08
N PHE A 41 14.35 7.05 -1.41
CA PHE A 41 13.07 7.09 -2.10
C PHE A 41 13.13 6.46 -3.50
N ALA A 42 14.26 6.62 -4.19
CA ALA A 42 14.46 6.06 -5.51
C ALA A 42 14.51 4.52 -5.48
N ALA A 43 15.12 3.92 -4.45
CA ALA A 43 15.05 2.47 -4.25
C ALA A 43 13.62 2.01 -3.89
N GLY A 44 12.90 2.80 -3.11
CA GLY A 44 11.49 2.55 -2.81
C GLY A 44 10.63 2.47 -4.07
N GLU A 45 10.73 3.47 -4.95
CA GLU A 45 9.96 3.51 -6.21
C GLU A 45 10.30 2.32 -7.12
N ARG A 46 11.59 1.97 -7.27
CA ARG A 46 11.99 0.80 -8.07
C ARG A 46 11.38 -0.51 -7.57
N LEU A 47 11.27 -0.69 -6.25
CA LEU A 47 10.62 -1.87 -5.67
C LEU A 47 9.11 -1.88 -5.96
N LEU A 48 8.46 -0.72 -5.97
CA LEU A 48 7.03 -0.59 -6.28
C LEU A 48 6.77 -0.80 -7.78
N ASP A 49 7.70 -0.44 -8.66
CA ASP A 49 7.62 -0.72 -10.10
C ASP A 49 7.75 -2.21 -10.44
N GLU A 50 8.35 -3.01 -9.56
CA GLU A 50 8.40 -4.48 -9.70
C GLU A 50 7.09 -5.18 -9.28
N VAL A 51 6.16 -4.46 -8.66
CA VAL A 51 4.87 -5.02 -8.25
C VAL A 51 3.98 -5.14 -9.48
N ALA A 52 3.74 -6.37 -9.93
CA ALA A 52 2.68 -6.66 -10.88
C ALA A 52 1.33 -6.66 -10.15
N GLU A 53 0.31 -5.98 -10.69
CA GLU A 53 -1.00 -5.92 -10.06
C GLU A 53 -1.69 -7.29 -10.03
N GLN A 54 -2.20 -7.72 -8.88
CA GLN A 54 -2.83 -9.04 -8.70
C GLN A 54 -4.11 -8.94 -7.84
N SER A 55 -4.03 -8.39 -6.63
CA SER A 55 -5.18 -8.22 -5.72
C SER A 55 -5.51 -6.76 -5.38
N PRO A 56 -6.77 -6.44 -5.00
CA PRO A 56 -7.15 -5.11 -4.51
C PRO A 56 -6.25 -4.63 -3.35
N ARG A 57 -5.97 -5.52 -2.39
CA ARG A 57 -5.07 -5.25 -1.26
C ARG A 57 -3.68 -4.79 -1.70
N VAL A 58 -3.07 -5.47 -2.67
CA VAL A 58 -1.76 -5.09 -3.21
C VAL A 58 -1.80 -3.69 -3.83
N ARG A 59 -2.83 -3.38 -4.62
CA ARG A 59 -2.99 -2.05 -5.25
C ARG A 59 -3.11 -0.93 -4.22
N ILE A 60 -3.93 -1.13 -3.18
CA ILE A 60 -4.07 -0.18 -2.06
C ILE A 60 -2.70 0.06 -1.38
N ARG A 61 -1.93 -1.01 -1.14
CA ARG A 61 -0.59 -0.89 -0.54
C ARG A 61 0.39 -0.14 -1.44
N VAL A 62 0.34 -0.36 -2.76
CA VAL A 62 1.20 0.38 -3.70
C VAL A 62 0.94 1.88 -3.60
N ASP A 63 -0.33 2.30 -3.60
CA ASP A 63 -0.69 3.71 -3.48
C ASP A 63 -0.26 4.31 -2.13
N LEU A 64 -0.48 3.59 -1.03
CA LEU A 64 -0.02 3.98 0.30
C LEU A 64 1.49 4.20 0.33
N GLU A 65 2.27 3.25 -0.20
CA GLU A 65 3.72 3.34 -0.14
C GLU A 65 4.26 4.40 -1.12
N ARG A 66 3.70 4.54 -2.33
CA ARG A 66 4.05 5.66 -3.23
C ARG A 66 3.74 7.01 -2.57
N GLY A 67 2.58 7.15 -1.95
CA GLY A 67 2.22 8.37 -1.22
C GLY A 67 3.20 8.67 -0.08
N ARG A 68 3.61 7.65 0.67
CA ARG A 68 4.63 7.81 1.74
C ARG A 68 5.96 8.28 1.21
N LEU A 69 6.43 7.73 0.08
CA LEU A 69 7.67 8.17 -0.56
C LEU A 69 7.59 9.65 -0.97
N ARG A 70 6.50 10.06 -1.62
CA ARG A 70 6.27 11.46 -2.03
C ARG A 70 6.27 12.40 -0.82
N ARG A 71 5.44 12.10 0.19
CA ARG A 71 5.34 12.91 1.42
C ARG A 71 6.68 13.04 2.12
N SER A 72 7.40 11.92 2.33
CA SER A 72 8.68 11.95 3.04
C SER A 72 9.78 12.66 2.25
N SER A 73 9.70 12.67 0.92
CA SER A 73 10.59 13.46 0.06
C SER A 73 10.25 14.96 0.00
N GLY A 74 9.19 15.40 0.71
CA GLY A 74 8.77 16.81 0.78
C GLY A 74 7.64 17.19 -0.16
N ASP A 75 7.10 16.25 -0.94
CA ASP A 75 6.02 16.47 -1.90
C ASP A 75 4.69 15.96 -1.35
N ALA A 76 4.15 16.67 -0.35
CA ALA A 76 2.88 16.33 0.28
C ALA A 76 1.68 16.52 -0.67
N GLU A 77 1.78 17.49 -1.60
CA GLU A 77 0.74 17.77 -2.59
C GLU A 77 0.56 16.59 -3.55
N ALA A 78 1.65 16.01 -4.07
CA ALA A 78 1.56 14.80 -4.89
C ALA A 78 1.20 13.53 -4.09
N ALA A 79 1.42 13.53 -2.76
CA ALA A 79 1.11 12.39 -1.91
C ALA A 79 -0.40 12.26 -1.60
N LEU A 80 -1.08 13.38 -1.40
CA LEU A 80 -2.50 13.41 -1.02
C LEU A 80 -3.41 12.59 -1.94
N PRO A 81 -3.41 12.77 -3.29
CA PRO A 81 -4.32 12.02 -4.16
C PRO A 81 -4.07 10.50 -4.12
N LEU A 82 -2.83 10.07 -3.83
CA LEU A 82 -2.52 8.64 -3.67
C LEU A 82 -3.18 8.08 -2.41
N PHE A 83 -3.17 8.83 -1.30
CA PHE A 83 -3.83 8.41 -0.07
C PHE A 83 -5.35 8.42 -0.18
N GLU A 84 -5.94 9.39 -0.88
CA GLU A 84 -7.37 9.45 -1.14
C GLU A 84 -7.83 8.27 -2.03
N HIS A 85 -7.06 7.95 -3.07
CA HIS A 85 -7.33 6.79 -3.92
C HIS A 85 -7.21 5.48 -3.13
N ALA A 86 -6.16 5.33 -2.31
CA ALA A 86 -5.98 4.17 -1.43
C ALA A 86 -7.15 4.02 -0.44
N PHE A 87 -7.65 5.13 0.12
CA PHE A 87 -8.79 5.11 1.03
C PHE A 87 -10.06 4.63 0.34
N ALA A 88 -10.40 5.22 -0.81
CA ALA A 88 -11.60 4.84 -1.56
C ALA A 88 -11.56 3.35 -1.97
N ALA A 89 -10.42 2.90 -2.50
CA ALA A 89 -10.21 1.51 -2.88
C ALA A 89 -10.26 0.55 -1.66
N ALA A 90 -9.75 0.96 -0.50
CA ALA A 90 -9.80 0.16 0.71
C ALA A 90 -11.22 0.03 1.26
N VAL A 91 -12.02 1.10 1.23
CA VAL A 91 -13.44 1.07 1.61
C VAL A 91 -14.22 0.14 0.67
N GLU A 92 -14.01 0.26 -0.65
CA GLU A 92 -14.66 -0.61 -1.64
C GLU A 92 -14.30 -2.10 -1.44
N ALA A 93 -13.03 -2.39 -1.11
CA ALA A 93 -12.54 -3.74 -0.89
C ALA A 93 -12.87 -4.33 0.50
N GLY A 94 -13.44 -3.53 1.42
CA GLY A 94 -13.66 -3.96 2.82
C GLY A 94 -12.37 -4.13 3.63
N GLU A 95 -11.32 -3.41 3.26
CA GLU A 95 -10.00 -3.45 3.91
C GLU A 95 -9.90 -2.38 5.01
N ASP A 96 -10.71 -2.51 6.06
CA ASP A 96 -10.91 -1.49 7.10
C ASP A 96 -9.60 -0.95 7.71
N TRP A 97 -8.63 -1.83 7.93
CA TRP A 97 -7.33 -1.42 8.48
C TRP A 97 -6.54 -0.56 7.51
N LEU A 98 -6.55 -0.89 6.22
CA LEU A 98 -5.88 -0.10 5.18
C LEU A 98 -6.64 1.21 4.91
N ALA A 99 -7.97 1.20 5.01
CA ALA A 99 -8.76 2.42 4.94
C ALA A 99 -8.39 3.38 6.08
N GLY A 100 -8.29 2.89 7.32
CA GLY A 100 -7.82 3.68 8.45
C GLY A 100 -6.41 4.25 8.26
N ASP A 101 -5.48 3.44 7.75
CA ASP A 101 -4.12 3.89 7.43
C ASP A 101 -4.11 4.97 6.33
N ALA A 102 -4.87 4.77 5.25
CA ALA A 102 -4.98 5.72 4.15
C ALA A 102 -5.58 7.05 4.58
N ALA A 103 -6.68 7.03 5.34
CA ALA A 103 -7.29 8.24 5.89
C ALA A 103 -6.29 9.01 6.79
N HIS A 104 -5.58 8.29 7.66
CA HIS A 104 -4.55 8.90 8.50
C HIS A 104 -3.44 9.56 7.66
N MET A 105 -2.98 8.89 6.61
CA MET A 105 -1.93 9.43 5.75
C MET A 105 -2.40 10.62 4.91
N ALA A 106 -3.63 10.60 4.40
CA ALA A 106 -4.25 11.74 3.73
C ALA A 106 -4.29 12.97 4.67
N ALA A 107 -4.65 12.77 5.94
CA ALA A 107 -4.64 13.83 6.95
C ALA A 107 -3.25 14.45 7.16
N LEU A 108 -2.20 13.62 7.14
CA LEU A 108 -0.82 14.07 7.29
C LEU A 108 -0.25 14.76 6.06
N ALA A 109 -0.87 14.56 4.89
CA ALA A 109 -0.49 15.19 3.63
C ALA A 109 -1.34 16.45 3.31
N SER A 110 -2.54 16.55 3.89
CA SER A 110 -3.42 17.69 3.69
C SER A 110 -2.80 19.01 4.17
N PRO A 111 -2.83 20.08 3.36
CA PRO A 111 -2.35 21.40 3.75
C PRO A 111 -3.21 22.03 4.86
N ASP A 112 -4.50 21.68 4.95
CA ASP A 112 -5.43 22.15 5.98
C ASP A 112 -5.69 21.07 7.03
N ARG A 113 -5.11 21.24 8.21
CA ARG A 113 -5.30 20.34 9.37
C ARG A 113 -6.74 20.30 9.89
N THR A 114 -7.62 21.16 9.39
CA THR A 114 -9.02 21.32 9.84
C THR A 114 -10.02 20.45 9.06
N GLY A 115 -9.68 19.98 7.87
CA GLY A 115 -10.60 19.21 7.01
C GLY A 115 -10.90 17.78 7.47
N PHE A 116 -10.11 17.24 8.40
CA PHE A 116 -10.18 15.84 8.83
C PHE A 116 -11.47 15.48 9.59
N ALA A 117 -12.16 16.44 10.19
CA ALA A 117 -13.37 16.19 10.97
C ALA A 117 -14.58 15.73 10.12
N ALA A 118 -14.54 15.85 8.80
CA ALA A 118 -15.65 15.50 7.92
C ALA A 118 -15.67 14.03 7.45
N TRP A 119 -14.63 13.25 7.75
CA TRP A 119 -14.43 11.90 7.20
C TRP A 119 -14.58 10.78 8.23
N THR A 120 -14.87 11.14 9.49
CA THR A 120 -15.01 10.21 10.62
C THR A 120 -16.44 10.05 11.12
N ASP A 121 -17.42 10.65 10.45
CA ASP A 121 -18.87 10.54 10.74
C ASP A 121 -19.56 9.53 9.82
#